data_AF-A0A1B8UQH5-F1
#
_entry.id   AF-A0A1B8UQH5-F1
#
_cell.length_a   1.000
_cell.length_b   1.000
_cell.length_c   1.000
_cell.angle_alpha   90.00
_cell.angle_beta   90.00
_cell.angle_gamma   90.00
#
_symmetry.space_group_name_H-M   'P 1'
#
loop_
_entity.id
_entity.type
_entity.pdbx_description
1 polymer ?
#
loop_
_entity_poly.entity_id
_entity_poly.type
_entity_poly.pdbx_seq_one_letter_code
_entity_poly.pdbx_strand_id
1 'polypeptide(L)'
;MQVYFLHNALRRITFQIYKLPNIYKEEDVISSFFTYVFLLEKIVMQKLNVLGVSKVEFEIIINPNFKIGIRDPEDTTISEALDNRHVNNQHFTMKWHDTSLRINYGTQIADGISDVVRMLEAIKEREERFVVTFPSQAFFETWICKIEKCDININWDSRDGYESITMKTDLFIKEWLKLLQQLRQVLRETGYNGTNLVDFDLLENLERFH
;
A
#
# COMPACT_ATOMS: atom_id res chain seq x y z
N MET A 1 20.00 -16.45 -5.19
CA MET A 1 19.50 -17.15 -3.98
C MET A 1 20.30 -16.79 -2.73
N GLN A 2 21.64 -16.89 -2.70
CA GLN A 2 22.47 -16.58 -1.52
C GLN A 2 22.39 -15.12 -1.01
N VAL A 3 22.24 -14.13 -1.90
CA VAL A 3 22.20 -12.70 -1.53
C VAL A 3 20.92 -12.31 -0.78
N TYR A 4 19.78 -12.92 -1.14
CA TYR A 4 18.49 -12.68 -0.47
C TYR A 4 18.46 -13.26 0.95
N PHE A 5 19.13 -14.40 1.16
CA PHE A 5 19.34 -14.97 2.49
C PHE A 5 20.22 -14.05 3.35
N LEU A 6 21.28 -13.46 2.77
CA LEU A 6 22.16 -12.54 3.48
C LEU A 6 21.43 -11.25 3.91
N HIS A 7 20.59 -10.69 3.04
CA HIS A 7 19.78 -9.50 3.36
C HIS A 7 18.77 -9.77 4.49
N ASN A 8 18.05 -10.90 4.44
CA ASN A 8 17.12 -11.28 5.50
C ASN A 8 17.83 -11.62 6.82
N ALA A 9 19.04 -12.20 6.76
CA ALA A 9 19.86 -12.45 7.93
C ALA A 9 20.33 -11.13 8.59
N LEU A 10 20.77 -10.15 7.79
CA LEU A 10 21.17 -8.82 8.28
C LEU A 10 20.00 -8.10 8.95
N ARG A 11 18.81 -8.06 8.33
CA ARG A 11 17.61 -7.48 8.96
C ARG A 11 17.24 -8.15 10.29
N ARG A 12 17.37 -9.47 10.39
CA ARG A 12 17.11 -10.20 11.64
C ARG A 12 18.12 -9.86 12.73
N ILE A 13 19.40 -9.72 12.38
CA ILE A 13 20.46 -9.35 13.33
C ILE A 13 20.23 -7.92 13.84
N THR A 14 19.95 -6.97 12.93
CA THR A 14 19.63 -5.58 13.28
C THR A 14 18.45 -5.51 14.24
N PHE A 15 17.37 -6.25 13.95
CA PHE A 15 16.17 -6.29 14.80
C PHE A 15 16.42 -6.90 16.19
N GLN A 16 17.33 -7.89 16.31
CA GLN A 16 17.70 -8.48 17.60
C GLN A 16 18.55 -7.51 18.45
N ILE A 17 19.41 -6.72 17.81
CA ILE A 17 20.23 -5.70 18.50
C ILE A 17 19.35 -4.58 19.08
N TYR A 18 18.28 -4.19 18.39
CA TYR A 18 17.29 -3.24 18.92
C TYR A 18 16.59 -3.73 20.19
N LYS A 19 16.52 -5.05 20.42
CA LYS A 19 15.91 -5.66 21.61
C LYS A 19 16.86 -5.81 22.80
N LEU A 20 18.15 -5.48 22.65
CA LEU A 20 19.10 -5.57 23.76
C LEU A 20 18.89 -4.44 24.78
N PRO A 21 18.98 -4.74 26.10
CA PRO A 21 18.87 -3.73 27.16
C PRO A 21 19.92 -2.61 27.01
N ASN A 22 19.56 -1.37 27.37
CA ASN A 22 20.43 -0.18 27.22
C ASN A 22 21.79 -0.27 27.95
N ILE A 23 21.94 -1.17 28.91
CA ILE A 23 23.19 -1.43 29.64
C ILE A 23 24.30 -2.10 28.81
N TYR A 24 24.00 -2.54 27.58
CA TYR A 24 24.99 -3.10 26.63
C TYR A 24 25.31 -2.16 25.46
N LYS A 25 24.85 -0.91 25.53
CA LYS A 25 24.93 0.06 24.43
C LYS A 25 26.03 1.08 24.67
N GLU A 26 27.26 0.73 24.33
CA GLU A 26 28.28 1.76 24.06
C GLU A 26 27.89 2.46 22.76
N GLU A 27 27.58 3.76 22.84
CA GLU A 27 27.02 4.56 21.74
C GLU A 27 27.90 4.50 20.47
N ASP A 28 29.23 4.49 20.64
CA ASP A 28 30.20 4.45 19.55
C ASP A 28 30.23 3.10 18.81
N VAL A 29 30.08 1.99 19.52
CA VAL A 29 30.10 0.64 18.95
C VAL A 29 28.82 0.40 18.14
N ILE A 30 27.69 0.90 18.64
CA ILE A 30 26.39 0.80 17.98
C ILE A 30 26.33 1.67 16.72
N SER A 31 26.82 2.91 16.81
CA SER A 31 26.89 3.82 15.66
C SER A 31 27.77 3.26 14.54
N SER A 32 28.94 2.69 14.88
CA SER A 32 29.83 2.02 13.93
C SER A 32 29.19 0.78 13.30
N PHE A 33 28.48 -0.03 14.09
CA PHE A 33 27.76 -1.21 13.60
C PHE A 33 26.64 -0.83 12.62
N PHE A 34 25.83 0.19 12.93
CA PHE A 34 24.78 0.66 12.03
C PHE A 34 25.34 1.23 10.72
N THR A 35 26.45 1.95 10.79
CA THR A 35 27.15 2.46 9.62
C THR A 35 27.62 1.33 8.71
N TYR A 36 28.16 0.25 9.30
CA TYR A 36 28.64 -0.91 8.55
C TYR A 36 27.50 -1.73 7.94
N VAL A 37 26.40 -1.92 8.68
CA VAL A 37 25.18 -2.57 8.17
C VAL A 37 24.59 -1.78 7.01
N PHE A 38 24.51 -0.46 7.12
CA PHE A 38 24.00 0.41 6.07
C PHE A 38 24.88 0.36 4.80
N LEU A 39 26.21 0.35 4.97
CA LEU A 39 27.14 0.21 3.86
C LEU A 39 26.99 -1.16 3.16
N LEU A 40 26.81 -2.23 3.94
CA LEU A 40 26.56 -3.58 3.42
C LEU A 40 25.22 -3.67 2.69
N GLU A 41 24.15 -3.07 3.23
CA GLU A 41 22.86 -2.99 2.54
C GLU A 41 22.99 -2.25 1.21
N LYS A 42 23.71 -1.13 1.18
CA LYS A 42 23.97 -0.38 -0.06
C LYS A 42 24.73 -1.21 -1.11
N ILE A 43 25.75 -1.96 -0.69
CA ILE A 43 26.53 -2.85 -1.58
C ILE A 43 25.68 -4.02 -2.07
N VAL A 44 24.85 -4.60 -1.21
CA VAL A 44 23.91 -5.68 -1.57
C VAL A 44 22.86 -5.17 -2.55
N MET A 45 22.30 -4.00 -2.32
CA MET A 45 21.33 -3.35 -3.22
C MET A 45 21.96 -3.03 -4.58
N GLN A 46 23.19 -2.51 -4.61
CA GLN A 46 23.92 -2.30 -5.86
C GLN A 46 24.16 -3.62 -6.63
N LYS A 47 24.50 -4.71 -5.93
CA LYS A 47 24.66 -6.03 -6.55
C LYS A 47 23.33 -6.64 -7.02
N LEU A 48 22.23 -6.38 -6.33
CA LEU A 48 20.88 -6.82 -6.76
C LEU A 48 20.42 -6.07 -8.01
N ASN A 49 20.73 -4.78 -8.14
CA ASN A 49 20.51 -4.00 -9.37
C ASN A 49 21.29 -4.57 -10.57
N VAL A 50 22.48 -5.11 -10.35
CA VAL A 50 23.29 -5.76 -11.41
C VAL A 50 22.72 -7.13 -11.82
N LEU A 51 21.93 -7.78 -10.97
CA LEU A 51 21.42 -9.14 -11.20
C LEU A 51 20.03 -9.20 -11.85
N GLY A 52 19.48 -8.08 -12.31
CA GLY A 52 18.25 -8.07 -13.12
C GLY A 52 17.04 -8.72 -12.43
N VAL A 53 16.96 -8.63 -11.10
CA VAL A 53 15.74 -9.01 -10.39
C VAL A 53 14.69 -7.98 -10.78
N SER A 54 13.66 -8.40 -11.52
CA SER A 54 12.52 -7.56 -11.89
C SER A 54 12.02 -6.84 -10.64
N LYS A 55 12.26 -5.53 -10.58
CA LYS A 55 11.78 -4.68 -9.49
C LYS A 55 10.28 -4.55 -9.70
N VAL A 56 9.47 -5.07 -8.77
CA VAL A 56 8.02 -4.91 -8.83
C VAL A 56 7.74 -3.40 -8.74
N GLU A 57 7.22 -2.80 -9.81
CA GLU A 57 6.91 -1.37 -9.82
C GLU A 57 5.76 -1.06 -8.85
N PHE A 58 4.66 -1.80 -9.00
CA PHE A 58 3.47 -1.73 -8.15
C PHE A 58 2.64 -3.01 -8.29
N GLU A 59 2.16 -3.57 -7.18
CA GLU A 59 1.32 -4.77 -7.17
C GLU A 59 0.40 -4.76 -5.95
N ILE A 60 -0.89 -5.03 -6.14
CA ILE A 60 -1.84 -5.28 -5.05
C ILE A 60 -2.11 -6.78 -4.94
N ILE A 61 -1.65 -7.37 -3.84
CA ILE A 61 -1.91 -8.77 -3.48
C ILE A 61 -3.12 -8.81 -2.56
N ILE A 62 -4.28 -9.03 -3.17
CA ILE A 62 -5.55 -9.21 -2.48
C ILE A 62 -5.55 -10.45 -1.57
N ASN A 63 -6.24 -10.35 -0.44
CA ASN A 63 -6.49 -11.52 0.40
C ASN A 63 -7.62 -12.35 -0.23
N PRO A 64 -7.38 -13.57 -0.72
CA PRO A 64 -8.43 -14.38 -1.36
C PRO A 64 -9.54 -14.80 -0.39
N ASN A 65 -9.28 -14.73 0.91
CA ASN A 65 -10.24 -15.07 1.96
C ASN A 65 -10.95 -13.83 2.52
N PHE A 66 -10.88 -12.69 1.82
CA PHE A 66 -11.53 -11.47 2.26
C PHE A 66 -13.06 -11.65 2.40
N LYS A 67 -13.61 -11.33 3.58
CA LYS A 67 -15.05 -11.46 3.90
C LYS A 67 -15.52 -10.36 4.84
N ILE A 68 -16.75 -9.87 4.65
CA ILE A 68 -17.33 -8.79 5.47
C ILE A 68 -18.14 -9.32 6.66
N GLY A 69 -18.65 -10.54 6.58
CA GLY A 69 -19.47 -11.16 7.64
C GLY A 69 -20.92 -11.23 7.22
N ILE A 70 -21.83 -10.88 8.14
CA ILE A 70 -23.27 -10.78 7.88
C ILE A 70 -23.58 -9.30 7.73
N ARG A 71 -24.44 -8.94 6.76
CA ARG A 71 -24.90 -7.56 6.59
C ARG A 71 -25.59 -7.05 7.85
N ASP A 72 -25.18 -5.85 8.29
CA ASP A 72 -25.94 -5.05 9.23
C ASP A 72 -26.97 -4.19 8.46
N PRO A 73 -28.26 -4.26 8.78
CA PRO A 73 -29.27 -3.40 8.16
C PRO A 73 -29.09 -1.90 8.44
N GLU A 74 -28.38 -1.55 9.51
CA GLU A 74 -28.14 -0.15 9.91
C GLU A 74 -26.98 0.51 9.16
N ASP A 75 -26.15 -0.28 8.48
CA ASP A 75 -25.08 0.28 7.63
C ASP A 75 -25.68 1.01 6.43
N THR A 76 -25.26 2.25 6.25
CA THR A 76 -25.68 3.14 5.17
C THR A 76 -24.54 3.51 4.22
N THR A 77 -23.29 3.18 4.56
CA THR A 77 -22.09 3.47 3.75
C THR A 77 -21.18 2.24 3.62
N ILE A 78 -20.30 2.23 2.60
CA ILE A 78 -19.26 1.21 2.46
C ILE A 78 -18.33 1.21 3.68
N SER A 79 -18.01 2.39 4.22
CA SER A 79 -17.17 2.52 5.41
C SER A 79 -17.78 1.80 6.60
N GLU A 80 -19.06 2.02 6.89
CA GLU A 80 -19.79 1.32 7.98
C GLU A 80 -19.82 -0.19 7.75
N ALA A 81 -20.13 -0.63 6.53
CA ALA A 81 -20.11 -2.05 6.18
C ALA A 81 -18.72 -2.71 6.39
N LEU A 82 -17.64 -1.94 6.23
CA LEU A 82 -16.27 -2.40 6.44
C LEU A 82 -15.77 -2.25 7.88
N ASP A 83 -16.31 -1.33 8.68
CA ASP A 83 -15.91 -1.15 10.08
C ASP A 83 -16.58 -2.18 10.98
N ASN A 84 -16.08 -3.41 10.92
CA ASN A 84 -16.57 -4.47 11.78
C ASN A 84 -15.47 -5.45 12.18
N ARG A 85 -15.73 -6.19 13.27
CA ARG A 85 -14.76 -7.14 13.86
C ARG A 85 -14.26 -8.23 12.89
N HIS A 86 -15.07 -8.61 11.90
CA HIS A 86 -14.68 -9.61 10.92
C HIS A 86 -13.66 -9.02 9.95
N VAL A 87 -13.85 -7.77 9.53
CA VAL A 87 -12.99 -7.07 8.57
C VAL A 87 -11.74 -6.47 9.22
N ASN A 88 -11.81 -5.98 10.45
CA ASN A 88 -10.75 -5.17 11.09
C ASN A 88 -9.40 -5.89 11.29
N ASN A 89 -9.32 -7.21 11.10
CA ASN A 89 -8.05 -7.97 11.10
C ASN A 89 -7.59 -8.43 9.71
N GLN A 90 -8.38 -8.12 8.68
CA GLN A 90 -8.12 -8.50 7.31
C GLN A 90 -7.42 -7.35 6.58
N HIS A 91 -6.48 -7.73 5.71
CA HIS A 91 -5.63 -6.79 5.00
C HIS A 91 -5.27 -7.38 3.64
N PHE A 92 -4.96 -6.50 2.69
CA PHE A 92 -4.22 -6.86 1.49
C PHE A 92 -2.78 -6.37 1.62
N THR A 93 -1.91 -6.84 0.72
CA THR A 93 -0.54 -6.34 0.64
C THR A 93 -0.39 -5.46 -0.59
N MET A 94 -0.01 -4.20 -0.39
CA MET A 94 0.44 -3.32 -1.45
C MET A 94 1.96 -3.42 -1.53
N LYS A 95 2.47 -3.97 -2.63
CA LYS A 95 3.90 -3.88 -2.95
C LYS A 95 4.13 -2.64 -3.78
N TRP A 96 5.13 -1.89 -3.36
CA TRP A 96 5.53 -0.67 -3.99
C TRP A 96 7.06 -0.64 -4.00
N HIS A 97 7.67 -0.88 -5.16
CA HIS A 97 9.11 -1.13 -5.27
C HIS A 97 9.61 -2.21 -4.30
N ASP A 98 10.52 -1.86 -3.39
CA ASP A 98 11.11 -2.71 -2.37
C ASP A 98 10.34 -2.67 -1.04
N THR A 99 9.27 -1.89 -1.00
CA THR A 99 8.41 -1.73 0.16
C THR A 99 7.16 -2.61 0.02
N SER A 100 6.77 -3.24 1.12
CA SER A 100 5.56 -4.07 1.20
C SER A 100 4.73 -3.61 2.39
N LEU A 101 3.48 -3.27 2.13
CA LEU A 101 2.60 -2.62 3.09
C LEU A 101 1.36 -3.44 3.29
N ARG A 102 1.02 -3.67 4.55
CA ARG A 102 -0.24 -4.30 4.92
C ARG A 102 -1.27 -3.19 5.09
N ILE A 103 -2.28 -3.19 4.23
CA ILE A 103 -3.35 -2.20 4.24
C ILE A 103 -4.62 -2.88 4.73
N ASN A 104 -5.17 -2.36 5.83
CA ASN A 104 -6.36 -2.89 6.48
C ASN A 104 -7.64 -2.51 5.70
N TYR A 105 -8.54 -3.47 5.52
CA TYR A 105 -9.81 -3.19 4.85
C TYR A 105 -10.75 -2.30 5.69
N GLY A 106 -10.87 -2.59 6.98
CA GLY A 106 -11.89 -2.01 7.87
C GLY A 106 -11.55 -0.65 8.45
N THR A 107 -10.27 -0.26 8.39
CA THR A 107 -9.85 1.09 8.79
C THR A 107 -9.34 1.90 7.61
N GLN A 108 -8.41 1.36 6.82
CA GLN A 108 -7.74 2.15 5.79
C GLN A 108 -8.54 2.21 4.48
N ILE A 109 -9.20 1.12 4.08
CA ILE A 109 -10.08 1.15 2.88
C ILE A 109 -11.45 1.71 3.20
N ALA A 110 -12.01 1.43 4.37
CA ALA A 110 -13.24 2.05 4.84
C ALA A 110 -13.20 3.57 4.70
N ASP A 111 -12.14 4.19 5.23
CA ASP A 111 -11.95 5.65 5.15
C ASP A 111 -11.43 6.13 3.79
N GLY A 112 -10.58 5.32 3.12
CA GLY A 112 -9.82 5.75 1.95
C GLY A 112 -10.42 5.40 0.58
N ILE A 113 -11.57 4.72 0.51
CA ILE A 113 -12.13 4.28 -0.77
C ILE A 113 -12.49 5.44 -1.71
N SER A 114 -13.05 6.51 -1.17
CA SER A 114 -13.40 7.70 -1.97
C SER A 114 -12.14 8.35 -2.55
N ASP A 115 -11.06 8.42 -1.75
CA ASP A 115 -9.78 8.95 -2.19
C ASP A 115 -9.12 8.10 -3.28
N VAL A 116 -9.24 6.77 -3.19
CA VAL A 116 -8.80 5.85 -4.25
C VAL A 116 -9.57 6.10 -5.53
N VAL A 117 -10.89 6.21 -5.48
CA VAL A 117 -11.72 6.44 -6.67
C VAL A 117 -11.41 7.80 -7.31
N ARG A 118 -11.33 8.87 -6.51
CA ARG A 118 -10.95 10.21 -6.98
C ARG A 118 -9.56 10.23 -7.61
N MET A 119 -8.61 9.50 -7.04
CA MET A 119 -7.29 9.33 -7.62
C MET A 119 -7.36 8.69 -9.02
N LEU A 120 -8.15 7.63 -9.19
CA LEU A 120 -8.32 6.99 -10.50
C LEU A 120 -8.99 7.93 -11.51
N GLU A 121 -9.95 8.75 -11.06
CA GLU A 121 -10.62 9.76 -11.89
C GLU A 121 -9.63 10.82 -12.38
N ALA A 122 -8.84 11.41 -11.48
CA ALA A 122 -7.82 12.40 -11.83
C ALA A 122 -6.79 11.86 -12.84
N ILE A 123 -6.37 10.59 -12.69
CA ILE A 123 -5.46 9.94 -13.65
C ILE A 123 -6.12 9.82 -15.03
N LYS A 124 -7.39 9.42 -15.07
CA LYS A 124 -8.15 9.20 -16.31
C LYS A 124 -8.43 10.51 -17.03
N GLU A 125 -8.72 11.57 -16.29
CA GLU A 125 -8.88 12.94 -16.80
C GLU A 125 -7.56 13.61 -17.20
N ARG A 126 -6.42 12.95 -16.94
CA ARG A 126 -5.07 13.46 -17.20
C ARG A 126 -4.82 14.78 -16.48
N GLU A 127 -5.32 14.90 -15.25
CA GLU A 127 -4.96 16.01 -14.37
C GLU A 127 -3.43 16.04 -14.20
N GLU A 128 -2.79 17.15 -14.60
CA GLU A 128 -1.33 17.27 -14.59
C GLU A 128 -0.75 17.02 -13.20
N ARG A 129 -1.47 17.47 -12.16
CA ARG A 129 -1.08 17.33 -10.76
C ARG A 129 -2.29 17.33 -9.85
N PHE A 130 -2.33 16.38 -8.92
CA PHE A 130 -3.37 16.28 -7.90
C PHE A 130 -2.79 15.75 -6.58
N VAL A 131 -3.59 15.85 -5.51
CA VAL A 131 -3.17 15.48 -4.16
C VAL A 131 -4.19 14.51 -3.56
N VAL A 132 -3.70 13.43 -2.97
CA VAL A 132 -4.52 12.39 -2.33
C VAL A 132 -4.02 12.17 -0.91
N THR A 133 -4.94 12.12 0.05
CA THR A 133 -4.59 11.73 1.43
C THR A 133 -5.02 10.30 1.61
N PHE A 134 -4.11 9.34 1.47
CA PHE A 134 -4.45 7.95 1.71
C PHE A 134 -4.25 7.62 3.18
N PRO A 135 -5.29 7.17 3.92
CA PRO A 135 -5.17 6.88 5.35
C PRO A 135 -4.40 5.57 5.53
N SER A 136 -3.07 5.62 5.44
CA SER A 136 -2.21 4.49 5.73
C SER A 136 -1.47 4.64 7.03
N GLN A 137 -1.57 3.65 7.92
CA GLN A 137 -0.76 3.65 9.15
C GLN A 137 0.75 3.54 8.86
N ALA A 138 1.12 3.07 7.68
CA ALA A 138 2.51 3.02 7.23
C ALA A 138 2.94 4.26 6.43
N PHE A 139 1.96 5.05 5.96
CA PHE A 139 2.14 6.25 5.14
C PHE A 139 0.99 7.21 5.45
N PHE A 140 0.96 7.80 6.64
CA PHE A 140 -0.01 8.85 6.94
C PHE A 140 0.47 10.13 6.27
N GLU A 141 0.58 10.07 4.93
CA GLU A 141 1.37 10.97 4.12
C GLU A 141 0.57 11.32 2.88
N THR A 142 0.45 12.61 2.67
CA THR A 142 -0.18 13.21 1.50
C THR A 142 0.62 12.84 0.25
N TRP A 143 -0.03 12.18 -0.70
CA TRP A 143 0.56 11.84 -1.99
C TRP A 143 0.34 13.00 -2.95
N ILE A 144 1.44 13.52 -3.49
CA ILE A 144 1.49 14.50 -4.56
C ILE A 144 1.73 13.72 -5.86
N CYS A 145 0.67 13.56 -6.63
CA CYS A 145 0.70 12.84 -7.89
C CYS A 145 0.92 13.82 -9.05
N LYS A 146 1.77 13.45 -10.00
CA LYS A 146 1.98 14.16 -11.27
C LYS A 146 1.86 13.18 -12.43
N ILE A 147 1.11 13.57 -13.46
CA ILE A 147 0.90 12.75 -14.65
C ILE A 147 1.82 13.24 -15.77
N GLU A 148 2.66 12.33 -16.27
CA GLU A 148 3.60 12.60 -17.35
C GLU A 148 3.38 11.59 -18.48
N LYS A 149 2.76 12.01 -19.58
CA LYS A 149 2.43 11.14 -20.72
C LYS A 149 1.62 9.89 -20.30
N CYS A 150 2.29 8.75 -20.10
CA CYS A 150 1.69 7.47 -19.71
C CYS A 150 2.18 6.99 -18.33
N ASP A 151 2.87 7.86 -17.60
CA ASP A 151 3.45 7.58 -16.30
C ASP A 151 2.79 8.46 -15.24
N ILE A 152 2.68 7.92 -14.03
CA ILE A 152 2.35 8.66 -12.81
C ILE A 152 3.59 8.70 -11.94
N ASN A 153 4.01 9.91 -11.56
CA ASN A 153 5.02 10.15 -10.53
C ASN A 153 4.29 10.49 -9.23
N ILE A 154 4.52 9.68 -8.19
CA ILE A 154 3.96 9.89 -6.87
C ILE A 154 5.10 10.27 -5.95
N ASN A 155 5.00 11.47 -5.39
CA ASN A 155 5.86 11.95 -4.32
C ASN A 155 5.04 12.01 -3.04
N TRP A 156 5.64 11.71 -1.90
CA TRP A 156 5.00 11.84 -0.60
C TRP A 156 5.99 12.50 0.35
N ASP A 157 5.49 13.40 1.19
CA ASP A 157 6.32 14.14 2.13
C ASP A 157 6.65 13.23 3.32
N SER A 158 7.60 12.31 3.13
CA SER A 158 8.19 11.60 4.26
C SER A 158 9.35 12.41 4.82
N ARG A 159 9.41 12.48 6.16
CA ARG A 159 10.58 13.03 6.87
C ARG A 159 11.87 12.28 6.57
N ASP A 160 11.78 11.10 5.95
CA ASP A 160 12.86 10.13 5.78
C ASP A 160 13.45 10.10 4.34
N GLY A 161 13.12 11.08 3.49
CA GLY A 161 13.80 11.25 2.20
C GLY A 161 13.52 10.11 1.21
N TYR A 162 12.30 9.57 1.23
CA TYR A 162 11.90 8.59 0.22
C TYR A 162 11.89 9.22 -1.17
N GLU A 163 12.38 8.47 -2.17
CA GLU A 163 12.42 8.91 -3.56
C GLU A 163 11.01 8.87 -4.19
N SER A 164 10.69 9.86 -5.02
CA SER A 164 9.47 9.83 -5.84
C SER A 164 9.43 8.59 -6.70
N ILE A 165 8.26 7.96 -6.83
CA ILE A 165 8.12 6.74 -7.62
C ILE A 165 7.36 7.02 -8.90
N THR A 166 7.94 6.59 -10.02
CA THR A 166 7.33 6.66 -11.33
C THR A 166 6.91 5.26 -11.79
N MET A 167 5.68 5.12 -12.26
CA MET A 167 5.16 3.87 -12.82
C MET A 167 4.12 4.14 -13.91
N LYS A 168 3.79 3.11 -14.70
CA LYS A 168 2.78 3.23 -15.76
C LYS A 168 1.39 3.47 -15.17
N THR A 169 0.65 4.44 -15.71
CA THR A 169 -0.73 4.74 -15.28
C THR A 169 -1.63 3.51 -15.41
N ASP A 170 -1.47 2.74 -16.47
CA ASP A 170 -2.31 1.58 -16.77
C ASP A 170 -2.08 0.44 -15.75
N LEU A 171 -0.83 0.25 -15.32
CA LEU A 171 -0.51 -0.71 -14.26
C LEU A 171 -1.12 -0.28 -12.93
N PHE A 172 -0.97 1.01 -12.58
CA PHE A 172 -1.49 1.56 -11.35
C PHE A 172 -3.02 1.44 -11.28
N ILE A 173 -3.72 1.86 -12.34
CA ILE A 173 -5.18 1.73 -12.45
C ILE A 173 -5.59 0.26 -12.33
N LYS A 174 -4.95 -0.63 -13.09
CA LYS A 174 -5.30 -2.06 -13.09
C LYS A 174 -5.24 -2.70 -11.71
N GLU A 175 -4.18 -2.43 -10.95
CA GLU A 175 -4.01 -3.03 -9.62
C GLU A 175 -5.04 -2.49 -8.61
N TRP A 176 -5.40 -1.21 -8.67
CA TRP A 176 -6.49 -0.67 -7.86
C TRP A 176 -7.85 -1.21 -8.27
N LEU A 177 -8.14 -1.32 -9.58
CA LEU A 177 -9.39 -1.89 -10.07
C LEU A 177 -9.59 -3.33 -9.60
N LYS A 178 -8.52 -4.13 -9.54
CA LYS A 178 -8.56 -5.49 -8.98
C LYS A 178 -9.06 -5.50 -7.53
N LEU A 179 -8.60 -4.57 -6.70
CA LEU A 179 -9.07 -4.43 -5.31
C LEU A 179 -10.54 -3.99 -5.24
N LEU A 180 -10.91 -2.95 -5.99
CA LEU A 180 -12.27 -2.42 -6.00
C LEU A 180 -13.28 -3.46 -6.52
N GLN A 181 -12.89 -4.26 -7.52
CA GLN A 181 -13.70 -5.36 -8.03
C GLN A 181 -13.93 -6.45 -6.97
N GLN A 182 -12.89 -6.84 -6.23
CA GLN A 182 -13.02 -7.79 -5.13
C GLN A 182 -13.96 -7.25 -4.05
N LEU A 183 -13.77 -5.99 -3.64
CA LEU A 183 -14.61 -5.35 -2.62
C LEU A 183 -16.08 -5.32 -3.05
N ARG A 184 -16.35 -4.90 -4.29
CA ARG A 184 -17.69 -4.90 -4.88
C ARG A 184 -18.33 -6.29 -4.85
N GLN A 185 -17.56 -7.32 -5.21
CA GLN A 185 -18.05 -8.69 -5.20
C GLN A 185 -18.44 -9.12 -3.78
N VAL A 186 -17.56 -8.93 -2.80
CA VAL A 186 -17.82 -9.35 -1.41
C VAL A 186 -19.01 -8.60 -0.80
N LEU A 187 -19.13 -7.29 -1.07
CA LEU A 187 -20.29 -6.50 -0.63
C LEU A 187 -21.61 -7.05 -1.20
N ARG A 188 -21.64 -7.35 -2.51
CA ARG A 188 -22.84 -7.92 -3.17
C ARG A 188 -23.19 -9.30 -2.62
N GLU A 189 -22.19 -10.16 -2.43
CA GLU A 189 -22.39 -11.50 -1.84
C GLU A 189 -22.92 -11.44 -0.40
N THR A 190 -22.59 -10.37 0.33
CA THR A 190 -23.06 -10.13 1.70
C THR A 190 -24.45 -9.48 1.74
N GLY A 191 -24.97 -9.01 0.60
CA GLY A 191 -26.30 -8.41 0.47
C GLY A 191 -26.31 -6.87 0.46
N TYR A 192 -25.16 -6.22 0.33
CA TYR A 192 -25.04 -4.78 0.13
C TYR A 192 -25.15 -4.40 -1.35
N ASN A 193 -25.73 -3.23 -1.63
CA ASN A 193 -25.90 -2.68 -2.98
C ASN A 193 -26.31 -1.19 -2.92
N GLY A 194 -26.44 -0.54 -4.08
CA GLY A 194 -26.80 0.88 -4.20
C GLY A 194 -28.18 1.28 -3.69
N THR A 195 -29.02 0.35 -3.22
CA THR A 195 -30.27 0.70 -2.52
C THR A 195 -30.10 0.83 -1.00
N ASN A 196 -28.99 0.34 -0.44
CA ASN A 196 -28.73 0.36 1.00
C ASN A 196 -27.41 1.03 1.39
N LEU A 197 -26.41 1.07 0.49
CA LEU A 197 -25.20 1.86 0.69
C LEU A 197 -25.24 3.08 -0.23
N VAL A 198 -25.22 4.29 0.34
CA VAL A 198 -25.38 5.55 -0.41
C VAL A 198 -24.20 5.85 -1.33
N ASP A 199 -23.03 5.32 -1.01
CA ASP A 199 -21.74 5.47 -1.70
C ASP A 199 -21.37 4.20 -2.50
N PHE A 200 -22.33 3.29 -2.70
CA PHE A 200 -22.08 2.09 -3.50
C PHE A 200 -21.73 2.40 -4.96
N ASP A 201 -22.17 3.55 -5.47
CA ASP A 201 -21.90 4.06 -6.81
C ASP A 201 -20.40 4.25 -7.09
N LEU A 202 -19.58 4.48 -6.05
CA LEU A 202 -18.12 4.47 -6.13
C LEU A 202 -17.57 3.17 -6.71
N LEU A 203 -18.27 2.04 -6.46
CA LEU A 203 -17.93 0.71 -6.95
C LEU A 203 -18.79 0.30 -8.17
N GLU A 204 -19.78 1.10 -8.54
CA GLU A 204 -20.53 0.89 -9.78
C GLU A 204 -19.74 1.45 -10.98
N ASN A 205 -19.92 0.84 -12.16
CA ASN A 205 -19.31 1.29 -13.41
C ASN A 205 -17.78 1.45 -13.35
N LEU A 206 -17.09 0.50 -12.70
CA LEU A 206 -15.62 0.46 -12.67
C LEU A 206 -15.01 0.35 -14.09
N GLU A 207 -15.80 -0.04 -15.11
CA GLU A 207 -15.33 -0.04 -16.49
C GLU A 207 -14.98 1.35 -17.02
N ARG A 208 -15.42 2.44 -16.36
CA ARG A 208 -15.07 3.82 -16.76
C ARG A 208 -13.57 4.12 -16.70
N PHE A 209 -12.82 3.28 -16.00
CA PHE A 209 -11.37 3.37 -15.82
C PHE A 209 -10.58 2.47 -16.78
N HIS A 210 -11.26 1.70 -17.65
CA HIS A 210 -10.60 0.94 -18.73
C HIS A 210 -10.24 1.80 -19.94
#